data_AF-A0A957EQC7-F1
#
_entry.id   AF-A0A957EQC7-F1
#
_cell.length_a   1.000
_cell.length_b   1.000
_cell.length_c   1.000
_cell.angle_alpha   90.00
_cell.angle_beta   90.00
_cell.angle_gamma   90.00
#
_symmetry.space_group_name_H-M   'P 1'
#
loop_
_entity.id
_entity.type
_entity.pdbx_description
1 polymer ?
#
loop_
_entity_poly.entity_id
_entity_poly.type
_entity_poly.pdbx_seq_one_letter_code
_entity_poly.pdbx_strand_id
1 'polypeptide(L)'
;DFWWMDWQQGELSTLPGLDPLWWLNHIHFYDLARDGKRPFVFSRWGGLGNHRYPIGFSGDTHVTWSSLAFQPYFTATAANVGYGWWSHDIGGHMMGTEDAELYARWVQFGVFSPIMRLHSTNNLFHERRPWGYNAEVLRVTRDAMQLRHALIPYLYTMSWLNREESLPLIRPLYHDYPDAEAAYYCPQQYTFGSELLAAPFTSPADPDTRLSRQVVWLPAGDWYHFFSGEYYRGDGCYALYGQLADVPVFARAGAIVPLGPKVGWGGVDNPAELDVHIFAGADNRFTLYEDDGETQAHTQGAYGLTLFTQNWRETEMEVTVAVDAKHMATIPETRQYHFRVHGVVNPDRIALQIGGELAQNWAFTYDEETETVHVTAVDVPIHAAICLTLSTNRATLLSRRDRTTETVSALLHAFKLDSMTKMILFVRQTELRKNPAMLNQYELALTTSQARALLEVTQQAGIHHIPHTRHRDLLLLWNNQGLQSVQYRFAQSDEHTWDLAQRYHQEGGVMPRFRAIVPQKRWRGTAVYANGTAVSYQSE
;
A
#
# COMPACT_ATOMS: atom_id res chain seq x y z
N ASP A 1 20.69 -20.68 -15.41
CA ASP A 1 19.23 -20.49 -15.50
C ASP A 1 18.78 -19.03 -15.41
N PHE A 2 19.67 -18.05 -15.31
CA PHE A 2 19.31 -16.64 -15.15
C PHE A 2 20.41 -15.71 -15.66
N TRP A 3 20.03 -14.59 -16.29
CA TRP A 3 20.95 -13.52 -16.69
C TRP A 3 20.60 -12.20 -16.02
N TRP A 4 21.61 -11.54 -15.45
CA TRP A 4 21.54 -10.15 -15.00
C TRP A 4 22.45 -9.29 -15.87
N MET A 5 21.83 -8.51 -16.74
CA MET A 5 22.50 -7.56 -17.63
C MET A 5 22.65 -6.21 -16.95
N ASP A 6 23.78 -5.99 -16.28
CA ASP A 6 24.06 -4.74 -15.56
C ASP A 6 24.54 -3.59 -16.47
N TRP A 7 24.84 -3.88 -17.74
CA TRP A 7 25.51 -2.99 -18.69
C TRP A 7 24.97 -1.55 -18.71
N GLN A 8 25.85 -0.58 -18.41
CA GLN A 8 25.61 0.86 -18.59
C GLN A 8 26.70 1.58 -19.41
N GLN A 9 27.69 0.84 -19.92
CA GLN A 9 28.97 1.45 -20.31
C GLN A 9 29.05 1.94 -21.76
N GLY A 10 27.90 2.21 -22.40
CA GLY A 10 27.82 3.01 -23.62
C GLY A 10 26.92 2.45 -24.72
N GLU A 11 26.71 3.27 -25.74
CA GLU A 11 25.92 3.00 -26.96
C GLU A 11 26.80 2.45 -28.11
N LEU A 12 28.05 2.08 -27.81
CA LEU A 12 29.03 1.69 -28.82
C LEU A 12 28.63 0.35 -29.45
N SER A 13 28.00 0.46 -30.61
CA SER A 13 27.69 -0.64 -31.52
C SER A 13 28.36 -0.39 -32.86
N THR A 14 28.77 -1.44 -33.56
CA THR A 14 29.20 -1.34 -34.96
C THR A 14 28.01 -1.08 -35.91
N LEU A 15 26.78 -1.24 -35.40
CA LEU A 15 25.53 -0.94 -36.12
C LEU A 15 25.01 0.45 -35.70
N PRO A 16 24.96 1.43 -36.63
CA PRO A 16 24.45 2.76 -36.34
C PRO A 16 23.02 2.74 -35.77
N GLY A 17 22.82 3.40 -34.63
CA GLY A 17 21.50 3.54 -33.99
C GLY A 17 21.02 2.34 -33.17
N LEU A 18 21.80 1.26 -33.08
CA LEU A 18 21.47 0.12 -32.22
C LEU A 18 22.00 0.34 -30.80
N ASP A 19 21.09 0.44 -29.82
CA ASP A 19 21.43 0.32 -28.40
C ASP A 19 21.86 -1.13 -28.11
N PRO A 20 23.12 -1.38 -27.69
CA PRO A 20 23.59 -2.71 -27.35
C PRO A 20 22.74 -3.38 -26.27
N LEU A 21 22.29 -2.64 -25.24
CA LEU A 21 21.52 -3.20 -24.12
C LEU A 21 20.17 -3.73 -24.60
N TRP A 22 19.51 -2.98 -25.49
CA TRP A 22 18.24 -3.40 -26.05
C TRP A 22 18.40 -4.75 -26.77
N TRP A 23 19.43 -4.87 -27.63
CA TRP A 23 19.70 -6.09 -28.38
C TRP A 23 20.13 -7.26 -27.51
N LEU A 24 20.98 -7.01 -26.50
CA LEU A 24 21.40 -8.00 -25.52
C LEU A 24 20.18 -8.59 -24.77
N ASN A 25 19.26 -7.74 -24.35
CA ASN A 25 18.04 -8.20 -23.67
C ASN A 25 17.18 -9.08 -24.59
N HIS A 26 17.06 -8.71 -25.88
CA HIS A 26 16.35 -9.53 -26.87
C HIS A 26 16.97 -10.92 -27.04
N ILE A 27 18.28 -11.00 -27.32
CA ILE A 27 18.94 -12.28 -27.60
C ILE A 27 18.96 -13.20 -26.38
N HIS A 28 19.26 -12.67 -25.19
CA HIS A 28 19.37 -13.49 -23.97
C HIS A 28 18.00 -13.97 -23.49
N PHE A 29 16.95 -13.16 -23.69
CA PHE A 29 15.58 -13.57 -23.37
C PHE A 29 15.17 -14.78 -24.21
N TYR A 30 15.33 -14.74 -25.53
CA TYR A 30 14.94 -15.89 -26.36
C TYR A 30 15.86 -17.10 -26.20
N ASP A 31 17.15 -16.91 -25.91
CA ASP A 31 18.04 -18.03 -25.59
C ASP A 31 17.60 -18.78 -24.33
N LEU A 32 17.17 -18.06 -23.29
CA LEU A 32 16.64 -18.71 -22.07
C LEU A 32 15.30 -19.43 -22.28
N ALA A 33 14.56 -19.12 -23.34
CA ALA A 33 13.31 -19.79 -23.67
C ALA A 33 13.49 -21.11 -24.45
N ARG A 34 14.71 -21.44 -24.89
CA ARG A 34 14.98 -22.55 -25.85
C ARG A 34 14.57 -23.93 -25.35
N ASP A 35 14.53 -24.12 -24.03
CA ASP A 35 14.19 -25.40 -23.39
C ASP A 35 12.71 -25.48 -22.97
N GLY A 36 11.86 -24.57 -23.48
CA GLY A 36 10.40 -24.55 -23.22
C GLY A 36 9.98 -23.89 -21.91
N LYS A 37 10.95 -23.46 -21.08
CA LYS A 37 10.72 -22.65 -19.88
C LYS A 37 10.38 -21.20 -20.23
N ARG A 38 9.79 -20.48 -19.28
CA ARG A 38 9.61 -19.04 -19.40
C ARG A 38 10.95 -18.33 -19.27
N PRO A 39 11.30 -17.46 -20.22
CA PRO A 39 12.53 -16.69 -20.12
C PRO A 39 12.45 -15.65 -19.00
N PHE A 40 13.56 -15.46 -18.31
CA PHE A 40 13.66 -14.53 -17.17
C PHE A 40 15.04 -13.87 -17.15
N VAL A 41 15.07 -12.55 -17.28
CA VAL A 41 16.30 -11.75 -17.22
C VAL A 41 16.09 -10.46 -16.42
N PHE A 42 17.12 -10.02 -15.70
CA PHE A 42 17.20 -8.65 -15.17
C PHE A 42 18.03 -7.78 -16.08
N SER A 43 17.61 -6.53 -16.26
CA SER A 43 18.37 -5.56 -17.01
C SER A 43 18.11 -4.14 -16.52
N ARG A 44 19.05 -3.24 -16.76
CA ARG A 44 18.82 -1.80 -16.58
C ARG A 44 17.88 -1.26 -17.66
N TRP A 45 17.57 0.03 -17.59
CA TRP A 45 16.72 0.70 -18.57
C TRP A 45 17.33 0.65 -19.99
N GLY A 46 16.76 -0.20 -20.85
CA GLY A 46 17.12 -0.32 -22.27
C GLY A 46 16.24 0.49 -23.23
N GLY A 47 15.54 1.53 -22.75
CA GLY A 47 14.67 2.35 -23.59
C GLY A 47 13.23 1.85 -23.74
N LEU A 48 12.41 2.64 -24.46
CA LEU A 48 11.00 2.35 -24.68
C LEU A 48 10.82 1.03 -25.46
N GLY A 49 9.81 0.26 -25.05
CA GLY A 49 9.51 -1.05 -25.64
C GLY A 49 10.49 -2.16 -25.25
N ASN A 50 11.50 -1.90 -24.43
CA ASN A 50 12.40 -2.94 -23.93
C ASN A 50 11.74 -3.80 -22.84
N HIS A 51 10.74 -3.30 -22.11
CA HIS A 51 9.95 -4.03 -21.09
C HIS A 51 9.37 -5.38 -21.55
N ARG A 52 9.36 -5.65 -22.85
CA ARG A 52 9.01 -6.94 -23.45
C ARG A 52 9.96 -8.08 -23.06
N TYR A 53 11.18 -7.78 -22.62
CA TYR A 53 12.20 -8.80 -22.34
C TYR A 53 12.62 -8.83 -20.85
N PRO A 54 13.18 -7.77 -20.24
CA PRO A 54 13.66 -7.85 -18.88
C PRO A 54 12.67 -7.31 -17.88
N ILE A 55 12.77 -7.82 -16.67
CA ILE A 55 12.42 -6.99 -15.52
C ILE A 55 13.50 -5.91 -15.39
N GLY A 56 13.04 -4.66 -15.40
CA GLY A 56 13.86 -3.46 -15.31
C GLY A 56 14.19 -3.15 -13.86
N PHE A 57 15.31 -2.48 -13.60
CA PHE A 57 15.60 -1.97 -12.26
C PHE A 57 16.14 -0.53 -12.23
N SER A 58 15.92 0.15 -11.10
CA SER A 58 16.23 1.58 -10.89
C SER A 58 17.71 1.95 -10.85
N GLY A 59 18.61 0.97 -10.87
CA GLY A 59 20.05 1.17 -10.72
C GLY A 59 20.46 1.48 -9.28
N ASP A 60 21.58 2.18 -9.17
CA ASP A 60 22.37 2.26 -7.93
C ASP A 60 21.84 3.35 -6.99
N THR A 61 20.85 3.02 -6.16
CA THR A 61 20.24 3.95 -5.20
C THR A 61 21.16 4.24 -4.00
N HIS A 62 21.10 5.47 -3.45
CA HIS A 62 21.82 5.78 -2.22
C HIS A 62 21.09 5.23 -0.99
N VAL A 63 21.82 4.75 0.03
CA VAL A 63 21.23 4.35 1.32
C VAL A 63 20.80 5.59 2.12
N THR A 64 19.63 6.13 1.78
CA THR A 64 19.08 7.38 2.34
C THR A 64 17.55 7.37 2.35
N TRP A 65 16.95 8.07 3.32
CA TRP A 65 15.49 8.25 3.37
C TRP A 65 14.93 8.97 2.15
N SER A 66 15.65 9.94 1.59
CA SER A 66 15.23 10.63 0.35
C SER A 66 15.16 9.67 -0.85
N SER A 67 16.09 8.72 -0.94
CA SER A 67 16.03 7.68 -1.98
C SER A 67 14.83 6.76 -1.79
N LEU A 68 14.51 6.34 -0.56
CA LEU A 68 13.31 5.56 -0.26
C LEU A 68 12.03 6.35 -0.57
N ALA A 69 11.94 7.62 -0.16
CA ALA A 69 10.78 8.48 -0.42
C ALA A 69 10.50 8.70 -1.91
N PHE A 70 11.52 8.63 -2.76
CA PHE A 70 11.37 8.70 -4.20
C PHE A 70 10.87 7.38 -4.84
N GLN A 71 11.16 6.22 -4.24
CA GLN A 71 10.88 4.93 -4.88
C GLN A 71 9.40 4.64 -5.17
N PRO A 72 8.41 4.97 -4.29
CA PRO A 72 7.00 4.76 -4.61
C PRO A 72 6.56 5.47 -5.89
N TYR A 73 6.91 6.76 -6.02
CA TYR A 73 6.63 7.55 -7.22
C TYR A 73 7.29 6.94 -8.46
N PHE A 74 8.58 6.60 -8.35
CA PHE A 74 9.33 6.07 -9.47
C PHE A 74 8.83 4.71 -9.94
N THR A 75 8.51 3.83 -8.98
CA THR A 75 7.95 2.51 -9.25
C THR A 75 6.57 2.60 -9.89
N ALA A 76 5.69 3.47 -9.38
CA ALA A 76 4.36 3.64 -9.95
C ALA A 76 4.41 4.25 -11.36
N THR A 77 5.26 5.26 -11.58
CA THR A 77 5.37 5.92 -12.90
C THR A 77 6.00 5.04 -13.98
N ALA A 78 6.66 3.93 -13.63
CA ALA A 78 7.12 2.93 -14.59
C ALA A 78 5.97 2.36 -15.46
N ALA A 79 4.75 2.30 -14.90
CA ALA A 79 3.55 1.91 -15.64
C ALA A 79 3.24 2.82 -16.84
N ASN A 80 3.61 4.10 -16.79
CA ASN A 80 3.37 5.05 -17.90
C ASN A 80 4.13 4.69 -19.19
N VAL A 81 5.17 3.87 -19.08
CA VAL A 81 5.99 3.43 -20.22
C VAL A 81 5.91 1.91 -20.44
N GLY A 82 4.87 1.27 -19.89
CA GLY A 82 4.62 -0.17 -20.01
C GLY A 82 5.54 -1.04 -19.16
N TYR A 83 6.33 -0.46 -18.26
CA TYR A 83 7.31 -1.18 -17.44
C TYR A 83 6.68 -1.66 -16.12
N GLY A 84 5.66 -2.50 -16.21
CA GLY A 84 4.87 -2.94 -15.04
C GLY A 84 5.63 -3.79 -14.01
N TRP A 85 6.65 -4.53 -14.46
CA TRP A 85 7.53 -5.32 -13.59
C TRP A 85 8.86 -4.59 -13.38
N TRP A 86 8.80 -3.57 -12.54
CA TRP A 86 9.95 -2.76 -12.15
C TRP A 86 10.54 -3.23 -10.81
N SER A 87 11.86 -3.18 -10.70
CA SER A 87 12.62 -3.52 -9.51
C SER A 87 13.46 -2.33 -9.04
N HIS A 88 13.88 -2.38 -7.79
CA HIS A 88 14.87 -1.47 -7.22
C HIS A 88 15.65 -2.22 -6.14
N ASP A 89 16.76 -1.66 -5.70
CA ASP A 89 17.58 -2.26 -4.66
C ASP A 89 16.98 -2.00 -3.28
N ILE A 90 16.27 -3.00 -2.74
CA ILE A 90 15.65 -2.90 -1.42
C ILE A 90 16.73 -2.81 -0.34
N GLY A 91 16.65 -1.77 0.48
CA GLY A 91 17.66 -1.39 1.47
C GLY A 91 18.67 -0.35 0.97
N GLY A 92 18.64 0.00 -0.33
CA GLY A 92 19.58 0.91 -0.97
C GLY A 92 20.83 0.20 -1.52
N HIS A 93 21.45 0.76 -2.55
CA HIS A 93 22.57 0.12 -3.24
C HIS A 93 23.96 0.48 -2.67
N MET A 94 24.26 1.78 -2.58
CA MET A 94 25.60 2.30 -2.29
C MET A 94 25.56 3.58 -1.47
N MET A 95 26.72 3.99 -0.94
CA MET A 95 26.90 5.26 -0.22
C MET A 95 25.88 5.43 0.93
N GLY A 96 25.82 6.63 1.52
CA GLY A 96 24.90 6.89 2.61
C GLY A 96 25.26 6.16 3.91
N THR A 97 24.28 6.02 4.79
CA THR A 97 24.46 5.48 6.15
C THR A 97 23.46 4.37 6.38
N GLU A 98 23.95 3.19 6.78
CA GLU A 98 23.07 2.10 7.22
C GLU A 98 22.24 2.53 8.42
N ASP A 99 20.93 2.32 8.30
CA ASP A 99 19.96 2.59 9.34
C ASP A 99 18.95 1.44 9.39
N ALA A 100 18.77 0.90 10.58
CA ALA A 100 17.93 -0.26 10.83
C ALA A 100 16.45 -0.01 10.52
N GLU A 101 15.95 1.20 10.80
CA GLU A 101 14.58 1.60 10.50
C GLU A 101 14.40 1.77 8.98
N LEU A 102 15.33 2.45 8.32
CA LEU A 102 15.36 2.64 6.87
C LEU A 102 15.33 1.30 6.13
N TYR A 103 16.18 0.36 6.52
CA TYR A 103 16.19 -0.99 5.95
C TYR A 103 14.83 -1.69 6.11
N ALA A 104 14.27 -1.68 7.32
CA ALA A 104 12.97 -2.31 7.58
C ALA A 104 11.83 -1.66 6.78
N ARG A 105 11.77 -0.33 6.71
CA ARG A 105 10.79 0.41 5.89
C ARG A 105 10.94 0.11 4.41
N TRP A 106 12.17 -0.04 3.92
CA TRP A 106 12.41 -0.40 2.54
C TRP A 106 11.96 -1.83 2.23
N VAL A 107 12.20 -2.78 3.12
CA VAL A 107 11.69 -4.16 2.99
C VAL A 107 10.16 -4.17 2.95
N GLN A 108 9.51 -3.40 3.81
CA GLN A 108 8.05 -3.25 3.85
C GLN A 108 7.48 -2.69 2.54
N PHE A 109 8.07 -1.63 2.01
CA PHE A 109 7.74 -1.14 0.67
C PHE A 109 7.98 -2.21 -0.41
N GLY A 110 9.07 -2.97 -0.29
CA GLY A 110 9.41 -4.07 -1.19
C GLY A 110 8.36 -5.19 -1.26
N VAL A 111 7.65 -5.47 -0.15
CA VAL A 111 6.51 -6.42 -0.15
C VAL A 111 5.43 -5.99 -1.14
N PHE A 112 5.17 -4.68 -1.21
CA PHE A 112 4.18 -4.06 -2.09
C PHE A 112 4.80 -3.45 -3.36
N SER A 113 5.94 -4.00 -3.80
CA SER A 113 6.60 -3.65 -5.07
C SER A 113 6.46 -4.80 -6.08
N PRO A 114 6.67 -4.59 -7.40
CA PRO A 114 6.53 -5.68 -8.36
C PRO A 114 7.55 -6.79 -8.09
N ILE A 115 8.79 -6.42 -7.78
CA ILE A 115 9.86 -7.37 -7.48
C ILE A 115 10.46 -7.08 -6.11
N MET A 116 10.54 -8.12 -5.27
CA MET A 116 11.21 -8.06 -3.98
C MET A 116 12.66 -8.57 -4.12
N ARG A 117 13.60 -7.65 -4.37
CA ARG A 117 15.03 -7.95 -4.53
C ARG A 117 15.88 -7.08 -3.60
N LEU A 118 16.56 -7.72 -2.65
CA LEU A 118 17.54 -7.07 -1.79
C LEU A 118 18.91 -7.11 -2.49
N HIS A 119 19.56 -5.96 -2.60
CA HIS A 119 20.83 -5.85 -3.30
C HIS A 119 21.62 -4.62 -2.83
N SER A 120 22.95 -4.69 -2.95
CA SER A 120 23.86 -3.58 -2.68
C SER A 120 25.20 -3.81 -3.36
N THR A 121 25.99 -2.74 -3.46
CA THR A 121 27.43 -2.83 -3.73
C THR A 121 28.09 -3.77 -2.71
N ASN A 122 29.14 -4.49 -3.15
CA ASN A 122 29.97 -5.30 -2.28
C ASN A 122 30.82 -4.42 -1.34
N ASN A 123 30.18 -3.96 -0.27
CA ASN A 123 30.78 -3.16 0.79
C ASN A 123 30.49 -3.87 2.12
N LEU A 124 31.54 -4.14 2.89
CA LEU A 124 31.45 -4.83 4.20
C LEU A 124 30.48 -4.12 5.18
N PHE A 125 30.28 -2.82 4.99
CA PHE A 125 29.42 -2.01 5.86
C PHE A 125 27.97 -1.90 5.39
N HIS A 126 27.58 -2.51 4.25
CA HIS A 126 26.18 -2.62 3.85
C HIS A 126 25.59 -3.94 4.35
N GLU A 127 24.42 -3.89 4.99
CA GLU A 127 23.74 -5.08 5.53
C GLU A 127 22.38 -5.25 4.87
N ARG A 128 22.15 -6.40 4.24
CA ARG A 128 20.88 -6.74 3.57
C ARG A 128 20.27 -8.03 4.12
N ARG A 129 20.90 -8.63 5.13
CA ARG A 129 20.38 -9.83 5.80
C ARG A 129 19.47 -9.38 6.94
N PRO A 130 18.21 -9.85 7.01
CA PRO A 130 17.31 -9.55 8.12
C PRO A 130 17.91 -9.77 9.52
N TRP A 131 18.75 -10.81 9.66
CA TRP A 131 19.38 -11.19 10.93
C TRP A 131 20.67 -10.42 11.25
N GLY A 132 21.11 -9.49 10.39
CA GLY A 132 22.24 -8.60 10.66
C GLY A 132 21.91 -7.45 11.63
N TYR A 133 20.62 -7.23 11.90
CA TYR A 133 20.11 -6.17 12.78
C TYR A 133 19.58 -6.73 14.11
N ASN A 134 18.93 -5.87 14.90
CA ASN A 134 18.34 -6.27 16.19
C ASN A 134 17.11 -7.19 16.03
N ALA A 135 16.63 -7.75 17.15
CA ALA A 135 15.53 -8.72 17.16
C ALA A 135 14.20 -8.15 16.63
N GLU A 136 13.94 -6.85 16.83
CA GLU A 136 12.73 -6.21 16.34
C GLU A 136 12.74 -6.11 14.81
N VAL A 137 13.86 -5.63 14.24
CA VAL A 137 14.06 -5.54 12.78
C VAL A 137 13.98 -6.91 12.13
N LEU A 138 14.63 -7.93 12.71
CA LEU A 138 14.53 -9.30 12.23
C LEU A 138 13.08 -9.78 12.21
N ARG A 139 12.32 -9.53 13.30
CA ARG A 139 10.92 -9.95 13.39
C ARG A 139 10.08 -9.27 12.31
N VAL A 140 10.10 -7.94 12.21
CA VAL A 140 9.24 -7.21 11.25
C VAL A 140 9.59 -7.50 9.80
N THR A 141 10.88 -7.66 9.48
CA THR A 141 11.30 -7.96 8.10
C THR A 141 11.01 -9.41 7.71
N ARG A 142 11.13 -10.37 8.65
CA ARG A 142 10.66 -11.74 8.44
C ARG A 142 9.15 -11.78 8.22
N ASP A 143 8.37 -11.13 9.08
CA ASP A 143 6.90 -11.11 8.97
C ASP A 143 6.47 -10.48 7.63
N ALA A 144 7.15 -9.42 7.19
CA ALA A 144 6.96 -8.78 5.89
C ALA A 144 7.31 -9.71 4.71
N MET A 145 8.46 -10.41 4.75
CA MET A 145 8.85 -11.37 3.70
C MET A 145 7.90 -12.57 3.63
N GLN A 146 7.40 -13.05 4.77
CA GLN A 146 6.38 -14.09 4.81
C GLN A 146 5.04 -13.62 4.26
N LEU A 147 4.66 -12.35 4.50
CA LEU A 147 3.49 -11.75 3.87
C LEU A 147 3.66 -11.66 2.36
N ARG A 148 4.84 -11.24 1.86
CA ARG A 148 5.13 -11.25 0.42
C ARG A 148 4.90 -12.63 -0.19
N HIS A 149 5.35 -13.67 0.51
CA HIS A 149 5.16 -15.04 0.07
C HIS A 149 3.68 -15.44 0.06
N ALA A 150 2.93 -15.12 1.13
CA ALA A 150 1.50 -15.37 1.19
C ALA A 150 0.74 -14.63 0.07
N LEU A 151 1.23 -13.49 -0.41
CA LEU A 151 0.61 -12.74 -1.51
C LEU A 151 0.83 -13.35 -2.90
N ILE A 152 1.59 -14.45 -3.05
CA ILE A 152 1.87 -15.04 -4.38
C ILE A 152 0.60 -15.29 -5.21
N PRO A 153 -0.49 -15.90 -4.69
CA PRO A 153 -1.70 -16.13 -5.50
C PRO A 153 -2.29 -14.83 -6.08
N TYR A 154 -2.35 -13.78 -5.26
CA TYR A 154 -2.78 -12.45 -5.70
C TYR A 154 -1.80 -11.83 -6.72
N LEU A 155 -0.51 -11.78 -6.39
CA LEU A 155 0.53 -11.20 -7.24
C LEU A 155 0.61 -11.89 -8.61
N TYR A 156 0.48 -13.20 -8.62
CA TYR A 156 0.57 -14.02 -9.81
C TYR A 156 -0.65 -13.84 -10.72
N THR A 157 -1.82 -13.68 -10.12
CA THR A 157 -3.03 -13.25 -10.83
C THR A 157 -2.83 -11.87 -11.48
N MET A 158 -2.19 -10.93 -10.78
CA MET A 158 -1.88 -9.61 -11.38
C MET A 158 -0.86 -9.72 -12.52
N SER A 159 0.08 -10.67 -12.48
CA SER A 159 0.96 -10.99 -13.62
C SER A 159 0.18 -11.44 -14.84
N TRP A 160 -0.80 -12.32 -14.64
CA TRP A 160 -1.68 -12.78 -15.70
C TRP A 160 -2.52 -11.64 -16.28
N LEU A 161 -3.14 -10.79 -15.45
CA LEU A 161 -3.87 -9.60 -15.91
C LEU A 161 -2.97 -8.62 -16.67
N ASN A 162 -1.73 -8.43 -16.23
CA ASN A 162 -0.78 -7.61 -16.98
C ASN A 162 -0.49 -8.18 -18.38
N ARG A 163 -0.46 -9.51 -18.53
CA ARG A 163 -0.24 -10.18 -19.82
C ARG A 163 -1.48 -10.19 -20.71
N GLU A 164 -2.67 -10.36 -20.14
CA GLU A 164 -3.92 -10.43 -20.93
C GLU A 164 -4.48 -9.04 -21.26
N GLU A 165 -4.41 -8.11 -20.31
CA GLU A 165 -5.12 -6.82 -20.38
C GLU A 165 -4.18 -5.62 -20.37
N SER A 166 -2.86 -5.82 -20.28
CA SER A 166 -1.87 -4.74 -20.14
C SER A 166 -2.12 -3.85 -18.92
N LEU A 167 -2.59 -4.45 -17.83
CA LEU A 167 -2.80 -3.80 -16.54
C LEU A 167 -1.65 -4.12 -15.57
N PRO A 168 -0.69 -3.20 -15.35
CA PRO A 168 0.38 -3.41 -14.38
C PRO A 168 -0.14 -3.65 -12.97
N LEU A 169 0.61 -4.45 -12.19
CA LEU A 169 0.37 -4.64 -10.77
C LEU A 169 0.37 -3.31 -10.01
N ILE A 170 1.31 -2.42 -10.30
CA ILE A 170 1.38 -1.11 -9.65
C ILE A 170 1.02 -0.04 -10.66
N ARG A 171 0.07 0.82 -10.31
CA ARG A 171 -0.31 1.98 -11.12
C ARG A 171 -0.37 3.24 -10.27
N PRO A 172 0.03 4.39 -10.82
CA PRO A 172 -0.22 5.66 -10.18
C PRO A 172 -1.72 5.92 -10.18
N LEU A 173 -2.24 6.60 -9.15
CA LEU A 173 -3.69 6.69 -8.96
C LEU A 173 -4.44 7.38 -10.10
N TYR A 174 -3.79 8.27 -10.85
CA TYR A 174 -4.42 8.92 -12.00
C TYR A 174 -4.72 7.98 -13.19
N HIS A 175 -4.23 6.74 -13.18
CA HIS A 175 -4.68 5.73 -14.16
C HIS A 175 -6.12 5.33 -13.89
N ASP A 176 -6.48 5.15 -12.62
CA ASP A 176 -7.79 4.63 -12.20
C ASP A 176 -8.75 5.79 -11.83
N TYR A 177 -8.21 6.99 -11.53
CA TYR A 177 -8.95 8.19 -11.12
C TYR A 177 -8.49 9.45 -11.87
N PRO A 178 -8.61 9.51 -13.22
CA PRO A 178 -8.08 10.61 -14.02
C PRO A 178 -8.78 11.96 -13.80
N ASP A 179 -10.02 11.96 -13.34
CA ASP A 179 -10.79 13.18 -13.10
C ASP A 179 -10.58 13.77 -11.69
N ALA A 180 -9.85 13.06 -10.82
CA ALA A 180 -9.57 13.49 -9.46
C ALA A 180 -8.22 14.21 -9.39
N GLU A 181 -8.23 15.52 -9.11
CA GLU A 181 -7.00 16.32 -8.97
C GLU A 181 -6.00 15.70 -7.98
N ALA A 182 -6.51 15.20 -6.83
CA ALA A 182 -5.69 14.58 -5.80
C ALA A 182 -4.85 13.39 -6.29
N ALA A 183 -5.35 12.64 -7.28
CA ALA A 183 -4.65 11.49 -7.85
C ALA A 183 -3.31 11.85 -8.49
N TYR A 184 -3.12 13.11 -8.91
CA TYR A 184 -1.89 13.62 -9.51
C TYR A 184 -0.89 14.17 -8.49
N TYR A 185 -1.32 14.43 -7.25
CA TYR A 185 -0.53 15.11 -6.21
C TYR A 185 -0.23 14.24 -4.99
N CYS A 186 -0.54 12.95 -5.02
CA CYS A 186 -0.20 12.00 -3.97
C CYS A 186 0.82 10.95 -4.48
N PRO A 187 2.10 11.32 -4.69
CA PRO A 187 3.09 10.47 -5.35
C PRO A 187 3.64 9.33 -4.47
N GLN A 188 3.36 9.35 -3.16
CA GLN A 188 3.87 8.37 -2.20
C GLN A 188 2.90 7.19 -1.96
N GLN A 189 1.92 7.04 -2.84
CA GLN A 189 0.91 5.98 -2.81
C GLN A 189 0.57 5.53 -4.23
N TYR A 190 0.03 4.33 -4.36
CA TYR A 190 -0.27 3.71 -5.64
C TYR A 190 -1.28 2.58 -5.47
N THR A 191 -1.95 2.19 -6.56
CA THR A 191 -2.77 0.98 -6.56
C THR A 191 -1.84 -0.24 -6.59
N PHE A 192 -2.22 -1.28 -5.85
CA PHE A 192 -1.50 -2.54 -5.76
C PHE A 192 -2.44 -3.67 -6.19
N GLY A 193 -2.41 -3.96 -7.48
CA GLY A 193 -3.33 -4.83 -8.18
C GLY A 193 -4.71 -4.19 -8.34
N SER A 194 -5.74 -5.04 -8.44
CA SER A 194 -7.14 -4.59 -8.63
C SER A 194 -7.86 -4.25 -7.32
N GLU A 195 -7.32 -4.65 -6.17
CA GLU A 195 -8.07 -4.67 -4.90
C GLU A 195 -7.51 -3.72 -3.84
N LEU A 196 -6.22 -3.39 -3.89
CA LEU A 196 -5.51 -2.70 -2.80
C LEU A 196 -4.90 -1.37 -3.24
N LEU A 197 -4.66 -0.50 -2.25
CA LEU A 197 -3.86 0.72 -2.34
C LEU A 197 -2.78 0.66 -1.26
N ALA A 198 -1.52 0.90 -1.62
CA ALA A 198 -0.41 0.92 -0.68
C ALA A 198 0.15 2.34 -0.52
N ALA A 199 0.48 2.71 0.72
CA ALA A 199 1.08 4.00 1.07
C ALA A 199 2.17 3.79 2.14
N PRO A 200 3.32 3.20 1.79
CA PRO A 200 4.36 2.83 2.75
C PRO A 200 4.90 4.05 3.52
N PHE A 201 5.41 3.83 4.74
CA PHE A 201 6.18 4.85 5.45
C PHE A 201 7.56 5.03 4.81
N THR A 202 7.87 6.26 4.43
CA THR A 202 9.10 6.64 3.71
C THR A 202 9.92 7.70 4.44
N SER A 203 9.61 7.94 5.71
CA SER A 203 10.28 8.89 6.59
C SER A 203 10.54 8.25 7.95
N PRO A 204 11.63 8.65 8.65
CA PRO A 204 11.95 8.09 9.96
C PRO A 204 10.88 8.42 10.99
N ALA A 205 10.81 7.60 12.03
CA ALA A 205 9.97 7.89 13.19
C ALA A 205 10.38 9.20 13.85
N ASP A 206 9.39 10.02 14.21
CA ASP A 206 9.63 11.26 14.94
C ASP A 206 10.07 10.94 16.39
N PRO A 207 11.16 11.53 16.93
CA PRO A 207 11.66 11.19 18.26
C PRO A 207 10.69 11.39 19.43
N ASP A 208 9.72 12.29 19.31
CA ASP A 208 8.76 12.61 20.37
C ASP A 208 7.49 11.78 20.26
N THR A 209 7.01 11.51 19.06
CA THR A 209 5.86 10.61 18.85
C THR A 209 6.26 9.13 18.86
N ARG A 210 7.51 8.83 18.48
CA ARG A 210 8.08 7.50 18.19
C ARG A 210 7.35 6.74 17.08
N LEU A 211 6.71 7.48 16.17
CA LEU A 211 5.92 6.93 15.07
C LEU A 211 6.39 7.54 13.76
N SER A 212 6.40 6.73 12.71
CA SER A 212 6.53 7.23 11.34
C SER A 212 5.20 7.83 10.92
N ARG A 213 5.23 8.83 10.03
CA ARG A 213 4.04 9.53 9.55
C ARG A 213 3.92 9.43 8.04
N GLN A 214 2.71 9.16 7.54
CA GLN A 214 2.40 9.16 6.10
C GLN A 214 1.05 9.84 5.85
N VAL A 215 0.88 10.55 4.74
CA VAL A 215 -0.44 11.07 4.31
C VAL A 215 -0.92 10.29 3.11
N VAL A 216 -2.13 9.75 3.21
CA VAL A 216 -2.80 9.03 2.13
C VAL A 216 -4.06 9.78 1.70
N TRP A 217 -4.29 9.91 0.41
CA TRP A 217 -5.59 10.23 -0.16
C TRP A 217 -6.31 8.95 -0.55
N LEU A 218 -7.53 8.76 -0.06
CA LEU A 218 -8.36 7.63 -0.46
C LEU A 218 -9.39 8.12 -1.49
N PRO A 219 -9.44 7.52 -2.69
CA PRO A 219 -10.44 7.86 -3.70
C PRO A 219 -11.88 7.67 -3.20
N ALA A 220 -12.85 8.26 -3.89
CA ALA A 220 -14.27 8.10 -3.55
C ALA A 220 -14.68 6.62 -3.42
N GLY A 221 -15.45 6.30 -2.38
CA GLY A 221 -15.82 4.93 -2.01
C GLY A 221 -15.58 4.66 -0.52
N ASP A 222 -15.85 3.44 -0.09
CA ASP A 222 -15.54 2.97 1.27
C ASP A 222 -14.24 2.16 1.23
N TRP A 223 -13.37 2.34 2.21
CA TRP A 223 -12.05 1.71 2.29
C TRP A 223 -11.80 1.12 3.68
N TYR A 224 -10.94 0.12 3.73
CA TYR A 224 -10.58 -0.56 4.97
C TYR A 224 -9.07 -0.70 5.07
N HIS A 225 -8.49 -0.36 6.22
CA HIS A 225 -7.10 -0.68 6.47
C HIS A 225 -6.94 -2.22 6.53
N PHE A 226 -6.14 -2.77 5.62
CA PHE A 226 -6.09 -4.20 5.29
C PHE A 226 -5.79 -5.10 6.51
N PHE A 227 -4.96 -4.63 7.44
CA PHE A 227 -4.54 -5.42 8.60
C PHE A 227 -5.44 -5.25 9.83
N SER A 228 -5.97 -4.04 10.05
CA SER A 228 -6.72 -3.72 11.28
C SER A 228 -8.24 -3.79 11.08
N GLY A 229 -8.71 -3.79 9.83
CA GLY A 229 -10.13 -3.69 9.48
C GLY A 229 -10.74 -2.30 9.74
N GLU A 230 -9.93 -1.29 10.12
CA GLU A 230 -10.42 0.05 10.38
C GLU A 230 -11.03 0.67 9.11
N TYR A 231 -12.23 1.19 9.24
CA TYR A 231 -12.98 1.82 8.16
C TYR A 231 -12.52 3.25 7.91
N TYR A 232 -12.38 3.60 6.63
CA TYR A 232 -12.10 4.94 6.15
C TYR A 232 -13.12 5.31 5.07
N ARG A 233 -13.68 6.51 5.18
CA ARG A 233 -14.48 7.08 4.10
C ARG A 233 -13.54 7.65 3.03
N GLY A 234 -13.75 7.28 1.78
CA GLY A 234 -13.02 7.83 0.65
C GLY A 234 -13.36 9.29 0.36
N ASP A 235 -12.78 9.80 -0.74
CA ASP A 235 -12.81 11.21 -1.12
C ASP A 235 -12.22 12.12 -0.02
N GLY A 236 -11.11 11.67 0.57
CA GLY A 236 -10.51 12.31 1.74
C GLY A 236 -9.03 11.98 1.93
N CYS A 237 -8.33 12.84 2.67
CA CYS A 237 -6.92 12.64 3.04
C CYS A 237 -6.79 12.31 4.52
N TYR A 238 -5.88 11.39 4.85
CA TYR A 238 -5.68 10.91 6.21
C TYR A 238 -4.19 10.93 6.55
N ALA A 239 -3.86 11.50 7.71
CA ALA A 239 -2.52 11.38 8.28
C ALA A 239 -2.47 10.12 9.15
N LEU A 240 -1.61 9.19 8.76
CA LEU A 240 -1.40 7.92 9.43
C LEU A 240 -0.11 7.98 10.24
N TYR A 241 -0.15 7.34 11.39
CA TYR A 241 0.96 7.23 12.32
C TYR A 241 1.13 5.77 12.69
N GLY A 242 2.32 5.22 12.49
CA GLY A 242 2.57 3.79 12.66
C GLY A 242 3.92 3.49 13.29
N GLN A 243 3.95 2.41 14.05
CA GLN A 243 5.17 1.80 14.59
C GLN A 243 5.94 1.08 13.49
N LEU A 244 7.10 0.55 13.83
CA LEU A 244 7.97 -0.15 12.88
C LEU A 244 7.29 -1.34 12.22
N ALA A 245 6.35 -2.02 12.89
CA ALA A 245 5.64 -3.17 12.33
C ALA A 245 4.52 -2.80 11.34
N ASP A 246 4.09 -1.53 11.33
CA ASP A 246 2.91 -1.10 10.58
C ASP A 246 3.25 -0.70 9.15
N VAL A 247 2.41 -1.11 8.19
CA VAL A 247 2.50 -0.70 6.78
C VAL A 247 1.10 -0.29 6.31
N PRO A 248 0.88 0.96 5.89
CA PRO A 248 -0.43 1.39 5.42
C PRO A 248 -0.81 0.75 4.10
N VAL A 249 -1.83 -0.10 4.14
CA VAL A 249 -2.44 -0.74 2.99
C VAL A 249 -3.94 -0.73 3.15
N PHE A 250 -4.65 -0.38 2.09
CA PHE A 250 -6.09 -0.19 2.12
C PHE A 250 -6.75 -1.06 1.06
N ALA A 251 -7.80 -1.78 1.46
CA ALA A 251 -8.66 -2.52 0.56
C ALA A 251 -9.92 -1.70 0.27
N ARG A 252 -10.32 -1.63 -1.00
CA ARG A 252 -11.60 -1.01 -1.37
C ARG A 252 -12.77 -1.87 -0.90
N ALA A 253 -13.93 -1.26 -0.64
CA ALA A 253 -15.16 -2.03 -0.44
C ALA A 253 -15.40 -2.98 -1.61
N GLY A 254 -15.81 -4.22 -1.29
CA GLY A 254 -15.92 -5.32 -2.23
C GLY A 254 -14.62 -6.10 -2.49
N ALA A 255 -13.46 -5.66 -1.98
CA ALA A 255 -12.18 -6.27 -2.32
C ALA A 255 -12.11 -7.76 -1.95
N ILE A 256 -11.53 -8.57 -2.83
CA ILE A 256 -11.28 -10.01 -2.60
C ILE A 256 -9.80 -10.31 -2.83
N VAL A 257 -9.07 -10.65 -1.77
CA VAL A 257 -7.62 -10.84 -1.81
C VAL A 257 -7.27 -12.26 -1.33
N PRO A 258 -6.97 -13.20 -2.24
CA PRO A 258 -6.54 -14.54 -1.87
C PRO A 258 -5.06 -14.55 -1.50
N LEU A 259 -4.76 -15.07 -0.31
CA LEU A 259 -3.41 -15.35 0.16
C LEU A 259 -3.18 -16.86 0.22
N GLY A 260 -1.95 -17.29 -0.05
CA GLY A 260 -1.47 -18.62 0.28
C GLY A 260 -0.92 -18.68 1.72
N PRO A 261 -0.47 -19.85 2.17
CA PRO A 261 0.07 -20.03 3.51
C PRO A 261 1.37 -19.23 3.72
N LYS A 262 1.58 -18.77 4.95
CA LYS A 262 2.86 -18.18 5.37
C LYS A 262 3.88 -19.30 5.61
N VAL A 263 4.86 -19.43 4.71
CA VAL A 263 5.91 -20.45 4.78
C VAL A 263 7.29 -19.83 5.03
N GLY A 264 8.24 -20.64 5.47
CA GLY A 264 9.63 -20.20 5.65
C GLY A 264 10.47 -20.24 4.37
N TRP A 265 10.27 -21.25 3.53
CA TRP A 265 10.99 -21.47 2.27
C TRP A 265 10.16 -22.37 1.35
N GLY A 266 10.31 -22.21 0.02
CA GLY A 266 9.51 -22.97 -0.96
C GLY A 266 8.04 -22.56 -0.94
N GLY A 267 7.12 -23.46 -1.31
CA GLY A 267 5.68 -23.19 -1.28
C GLY A 267 5.17 -22.28 -2.40
N VAL A 268 5.90 -22.22 -3.52
CA VAL A 268 5.53 -21.48 -4.72
C VAL A 268 4.62 -22.29 -5.67
N ASP A 269 4.37 -23.56 -5.34
CA ASP A 269 3.38 -24.40 -6.01
C ASP A 269 1.97 -23.83 -5.80
N ASN A 270 1.02 -24.28 -6.62
CA ASN A 270 -0.38 -23.86 -6.47
C ASN A 270 -0.90 -24.22 -5.07
N PRO A 271 -1.50 -23.25 -4.36
CA PRO A 271 -1.86 -23.43 -2.96
C PRO A 271 -2.96 -24.49 -2.80
N ALA A 272 -2.70 -25.47 -1.94
CA ALA A 272 -3.70 -26.38 -1.41
C ALA A 272 -4.58 -25.72 -0.32
N GLU A 273 -4.14 -24.60 0.24
CA GLU A 273 -4.82 -23.82 1.25
C GLU A 273 -4.87 -22.35 0.82
N LEU A 274 -6.06 -21.74 0.83
CA LEU A 274 -6.26 -20.33 0.56
C LEU A 274 -6.85 -19.62 1.77
N ASP A 275 -6.28 -18.45 2.04
CA ASP A 275 -6.72 -17.51 3.05
C ASP A 275 -7.30 -16.28 2.37
N VAL A 276 -8.61 -16.22 2.27
CA VAL A 276 -9.33 -15.27 1.41
C VAL A 276 -9.86 -14.12 2.24
N HIS A 277 -9.24 -12.96 2.08
CA HIS A 277 -9.68 -11.70 2.68
C HIS A 277 -10.76 -11.05 1.80
N ILE A 278 -11.91 -10.77 2.38
CA ILE A 278 -13.10 -10.24 1.70
C ILE A 278 -13.55 -8.98 2.45
N PHE A 279 -13.72 -7.87 1.74
CA PHE A 279 -14.10 -6.59 2.34
C PHE A 279 -15.54 -6.22 1.95
N ALA A 280 -16.37 -6.03 2.97
CA ALA A 280 -17.79 -5.71 2.80
C ALA A 280 -18.05 -4.37 2.07
N GLY A 281 -19.31 -4.13 1.71
CA GLY A 281 -19.80 -2.81 1.29
C GLY A 281 -20.02 -2.60 -0.21
N ALA A 282 -19.59 -3.51 -1.08
CA ALA A 282 -19.85 -3.44 -2.53
C ALA A 282 -19.87 -4.82 -3.20
N ASP A 283 -20.49 -4.88 -4.38
CA ASP A 283 -20.39 -6.04 -5.29
C ASP A 283 -18.98 -6.09 -5.91
N ASN A 284 -18.43 -7.29 -6.11
CA ASN A 284 -17.14 -7.46 -6.79
C ASN A 284 -16.99 -8.85 -7.40
N ARG A 285 -16.08 -8.98 -8.36
CA ARG A 285 -15.63 -10.26 -8.90
C ARG A 285 -14.11 -10.28 -8.97
N PHE A 286 -13.54 -11.41 -8.60
CA PHE A 286 -12.10 -11.66 -8.70
C PHE A 286 -11.88 -13.04 -9.30
N THR A 287 -10.93 -13.17 -10.22
CA THR A 287 -10.56 -14.46 -10.82
C THR A 287 -9.13 -14.78 -10.44
N LEU A 288 -8.93 -15.80 -9.61
CA LEU A 288 -7.61 -16.33 -9.28
C LEU A 288 -7.11 -17.18 -10.46
N TYR A 289 -5.91 -16.85 -10.94
CA TYR A 289 -5.23 -17.56 -12.01
C TYR A 289 -4.08 -18.42 -11.46
N GLU A 290 -4.00 -19.66 -11.94
CA GLU A 290 -3.01 -20.64 -11.49
C GLU A 290 -2.48 -21.43 -12.69
N ASP A 291 -1.17 -21.63 -12.80
CA ASP A 291 -0.59 -22.54 -13.81
C ASP A 291 0.64 -23.26 -13.21
N ASP A 292 1.53 -23.83 -14.02
CA ASP A 292 2.72 -24.54 -13.51
C ASP A 292 3.84 -23.63 -12.99
N GLY A 293 3.73 -22.31 -13.17
CA GLY A 293 4.73 -21.32 -12.74
C GLY A 293 6.05 -21.31 -13.52
N GLU A 294 6.28 -22.26 -14.44
CA GLU A 294 7.61 -22.53 -15.00
C GLU A 294 7.63 -22.55 -16.54
N THR A 295 6.64 -23.17 -17.19
CA THR A 295 6.66 -23.43 -18.63
C THR A 295 5.66 -22.58 -19.40
N GLN A 296 5.74 -22.61 -20.74
CA GLN A 296 4.75 -21.95 -21.58
C GLN A 296 3.48 -22.80 -21.84
N ALA A 297 3.25 -23.88 -21.10
CA ALA A 297 2.08 -24.75 -21.29
C ALA A 297 0.74 -24.00 -21.13
N HIS A 298 0.70 -22.93 -20.33
CA HIS A 298 -0.48 -22.07 -20.20
C HIS A 298 -0.96 -21.50 -21.54
N THR A 299 -0.06 -21.26 -22.50
CA THR A 299 -0.41 -20.78 -23.85
C THR A 299 -1.25 -21.78 -24.65
N GLN A 300 -1.25 -23.05 -24.22
CA GLN A 300 -2.02 -24.15 -24.79
C GLN A 300 -3.21 -24.55 -23.92
N GLY A 301 -3.55 -23.75 -22.89
CA GLY A 301 -4.68 -23.98 -22.01
C GLY A 301 -4.38 -24.76 -20.72
N ALA A 302 -3.11 -25.04 -20.42
CA ALA A 302 -2.72 -25.71 -19.17
C ALA A 302 -2.67 -24.72 -17.99
N TYR A 303 -3.84 -24.25 -17.58
CA TYR A 303 -4.03 -23.37 -16.42
C TYR A 303 -5.37 -23.63 -15.73
N GLY A 304 -5.52 -23.02 -14.57
CA GLY A 304 -6.66 -23.08 -13.68
C GLY A 304 -7.26 -21.69 -13.45
N LEU A 305 -8.60 -21.60 -13.39
CA LEU A 305 -9.30 -20.38 -12.99
C LEU A 305 -10.26 -20.66 -11.82
N THR A 306 -10.12 -19.93 -10.73
CA THR A 306 -11.08 -19.93 -9.62
C THR A 306 -11.78 -18.58 -9.53
N LEU A 307 -13.10 -18.56 -9.68
CA LEU A 307 -13.92 -17.36 -9.70
C LEU A 307 -14.49 -17.10 -8.31
N PHE A 308 -14.28 -15.89 -7.81
CA PHE A 308 -14.87 -15.35 -6.60
C PHE A 308 -15.88 -14.27 -6.99
N THR A 309 -17.08 -14.32 -6.41
CA THR A 309 -18.07 -13.25 -6.55
C THR A 309 -18.60 -12.87 -5.19
N GLN A 310 -18.61 -11.57 -4.90
CA GLN A 310 -19.29 -10.98 -3.76
C GLN A 310 -20.53 -10.23 -4.26
N ASN A 311 -21.68 -10.59 -3.71
CA ASN A 311 -22.94 -9.86 -3.86
C ASN A 311 -23.29 -9.23 -2.51
N TRP A 312 -23.38 -7.91 -2.48
CA TRP A 312 -23.60 -7.12 -1.27
C TRP A 312 -25.00 -6.51 -1.25
N ARG A 313 -25.69 -6.64 -0.12
CA ARG A 313 -26.91 -5.92 0.22
C ARG A 313 -26.75 -5.33 1.61
N GLU A 314 -27.60 -4.37 1.96
CA GLU A 314 -27.43 -3.60 3.21
C GLU A 314 -27.41 -4.51 4.46
N THR A 315 -28.25 -5.55 4.52
CA THR A 315 -28.40 -6.44 5.68
C THR A 315 -27.91 -7.87 5.43
N GLU A 316 -27.43 -8.17 4.22
CA GLU A 316 -27.04 -9.52 3.81
C GLU A 316 -25.93 -9.44 2.76
N MET A 317 -24.98 -10.36 2.81
CA MET A 317 -24.01 -10.56 1.75
C MET A 317 -23.85 -12.03 1.41
N GLU A 318 -23.51 -12.29 0.16
CA GLU A 318 -23.23 -13.61 -0.37
C GLU A 318 -21.85 -13.60 -1.05
N VAL A 319 -21.03 -14.59 -0.74
CA VAL A 319 -19.75 -14.84 -1.38
C VAL A 319 -19.81 -16.21 -2.02
N THR A 320 -19.56 -16.28 -3.32
CA THR A 320 -19.48 -17.55 -4.06
C THR A 320 -18.08 -17.79 -4.58
N VAL A 321 -17.65 -19.05 -4.53
CA VAL A 321 -16.38 -19.51 -5.09
C VAL A 321 -16.63 -20.73 -5.95
N ALA A 322 -16.16 -20.71 -7.20
CA ALA A 322 -16.28 -21.84 -8.10
C ALA A 322 -15.08 -21.91 -9.05
N VAL A 323 -14.59 -23.11 -9.29
CA VAL A 323 -13.58 -23.37 -10.33
C VAL A 323 -14.25 -23.40 -11.69
N ASP A 324 -13.62 -22.80 -12.70
CA ASP A 324 -14.06 -22.91 -14.08
C ASP A 324 -13.86 -24.35 -14.57
N ALA A 325 -14.96 -25.05 -14.83
CA ALA A 325 -14.95 -26.45 -15.29
C ALA A 325 -14.15 -26.68 -16.59
N LYS A 326 -13.88 -25.64 -17.38
CA LYS A 326 -13.05 -25.74 -18.60
C LYS A 326 -11.57 -25.53 -18.34
N HIS A 327 -11.19 -24.96 -17.19
CA HIS A 327 -9.83 -24.54 -16.87
C HIS A 327 -9.47 -24.99 -15.45
N MET A 328 -9.06 -26.26 -15.33
CA MET A 328 -8.79 -26.94 -14.05
C MET A 328 -7.39 -27.56 -13.96
N ALA A 329 -6.57 -27.45 -15.01
CA ALA A 329 -5.43 -28.34 -15.28
C ALA A 329 -4.32 -28.33 -14.21
N THR A 330 -4.33 -27.35 -13.31
CA THR A 330 -3.28 -27.08 -12.34
C THR A 330 -3.81 -26.84 -10.92
N ILE A 331 -5.13 -26.93 -10.73
CA ILE A 331 -5.80 -26.72 -9.44
C ILE A 331 -5.81 -28.06 -8.68
N PRO A 332 -5.51 -28.09 -7.38
CA PRO A 332 -5.61 -29.31 -6.57
C PRO A 332 -7.03 -29.89 -6.54
N GLU A 333 -7.13 -31.22 -6.52
CA GLU A 333 -8.41 -31.97 -6.45
C GLU A 333 -9.28 -31.60 -5.25
N THR A 334 -8.64 -31.23 -4.14
CA THR A 334 -9.29 -30.69 -2.95
C THR A 334 -8.49 -29.49 -2.48
N ARG A 335 -9.18 -28.41 -2.12
CA ARG A 335 -8.57 -27.19 -1.59
C ARG A 335 -9.23 -26.79 -0.28
N GLN A 336 -8.40 -26.36 0.66
CA GLN A 336 -8.84 -25.81 1.93
C GLN A 336 -9.03 -24.29 1.82
N TYR A 337 -10.16 -23.78 2.30
CA TYR A 337 -10.47 -22.35 2.30
C TYR A 337 -10.65 -21.82 3.72
N HIS A 338 -10.01 -20.70 4.01
CA HIS A 338 -10.28 -19.82 5.14
C HIS A 338 -10.89 -18.53 4.60
N PHE A 339 -11.98 -18.06 5.21
CA PHE A 339 -12.59 -16.79 4.82
C PHE A 339 -12.45 -15.78 5.95
N ARG A 340 -11.95 -14.59 5.62
CA ARG A 340 -11.94 -13.43 6.52
C ARG A 340 -12.79 -12.34 5.92
N VAL A 341 -13.99 -12.17 6.46
CA VAL A 341 -14.92 -11.14 6.01
C VAL A 341 -14.80 -9.93 6.94
N HIS A 342 -14.19 -8.86 6.43
CA HIS A 342 -13.88 -7.62 7.13
C HIS A 342 -14.98 -6.58 6.98
N GLY A 343 -15.06 -5.67 7.94
CA GLY A 343 -15.93 -4.51 7.86
C GLY A 343 -17.41 -4.85 8.06
N VAL A 344 -17.69 -5.93 8.78
CA VAL A 344 -19.05 -6.35 9.11
C VAL A 344 -19.28 -6.30 10.61
N VAL A 345 -20.50 -5.97 11.04
CA VAL A 345 -20.93 -6.20 12.41
C VAL A 345 -21.05 -7.70 12.69
N ASN A 346 -21.06 -8.11 13.97
CA ASN A 346 -21.29 -9.51 14.34
C ASN A 346 -22.63 -10.00 13.74
N PRO A 347 -22.62 -10.91 12.74
CA PRO A 347 -23.83 -11.31 12.04
C PRO A 347 -24.74 -12.17 12.91
N ASP A 348 -26.05 -12.05 12.72
CA ASP A 348 -27.03 -12.89 13.43
C ASP A 348 -27.08 -14.30 12.85
N ARG A 349 -26.76 -14.46 11.57
CA ARG A 349 -26.73 -15.76 10.89
C ARG A 349 -25.60 -15.80 9.86
N ILE A 350 -24.86 -16.91 9.89
CA ILE A 350 -23.87 -17.29 8.89
C ILE A 350 -24.24 -18.68 8.38
N ALA A 351 -24.29 -18.85 7.07
CA ALA A 351 -24.57 -20.13 6.43
C ALA A 351 -23.51 -20.42 5.37
N LEU A 352 -23.10 -21.69 5.30
CA LEU A 352 -22.15 -22.18 4.31
C LEU A 352 -22.77 -23.34 3.54
N GLN A 353 -22.72 -23.26 2.22
CA GLN A 353 -23.10 -24.34 1.32
C GLN A 353 -21.91 -24.77 0.49
N ILE A 354 -21.78 -26.08 0.28
CA ILE A 354 -20.75 -26.69 -0.57
C ILE A 354 -21.46 -27.64 -1.52
N GLY A 355 -21.29 -27.44 -2.84
CA GLY A 355 -21.98 -28.24 -3.85
C GLY A 355 -23.51 -28.11 -3.82
N GLY A 356 -24.03 -27.01 -3.27
CA GLY A 356 -25.47 -26.75 -3.14
C GLY A 356 -26.12 -27.36 -1.88
N GLU A 357 -25.37 -28.09 -1.05
CA GLU A 357 -25.84 -28.61 0.23
C GLU A 357 -25.29 -27.81 1.41
N LEU A 358 -26.06 -27.71 2.50
CA LEU A 358 -25.60 -27.05 3.72
C LEU A 358 -24.43 -27.83 4.34
N ALA A 359 -23.28 -27.16 4.44
CA ALA A 359 -22.07 -27.75 5.00
C ALA A 359 -22.27 -28.09 6.49
N GLN A 360 -21.76 -29.25 6.90
CA GLN A 360 -21.70 -29.70 8.28
C GLN A 360 -20.26 -29.59 8.81
N ASN A 361 -20.07 -29.60 10.13
CA ASN A 361 -18.76 -29.67 10.79
C ASN A 361 -17.76 -28.56 10.42
N TRP A 362 -18.24 -27.32 10.29
CA TRP A 362 -17.39 -26.12 10.16
C TRP A 362 -17.63 -25.18 11.34
N ALA A 363 -16.72 -24.24 11.57
CA ALA A 363 -16.82 -23.25 12.63
C ALA A 363 -16.52 -21.85 12.11
N PHE A 364 -16.96 -20.84 12.86
CA PHE A 364 -16.54 -19.46 12.65
C PHE A 364 -16.34 -18.77 13.99
N THR A 365 -15.53 -17.71 13.98
CA THR A 365 -15.40 -16.76 15.08
C THR A 365 -15.62 -15.35 14.58
N TYR A 366 -16.00 -14.45 15.48
CA TYR A 366 -16.06 -13.01 15.20
C TYR A 366 -15.04 -12.30 16.07
N ASP A 367 -14.16 -11.52 15.45
CA ASP A 367 -13.20 -10.66 16.12
C ASP A 367 -13.79 -9.25 16.26
N GLU A 368 -14.10 -8.84 17.48
CA GLU A 368 -14.65 -7.51 17.77
C GLU A 368 -13.63 -6.38 17.63
N GLU A 369 -12.34 -6.68 17.75
CA GLU A 369 -11.28 -5.68 17.62
C GLU A 369 -11.14 -5.27 16.16
N THR A 370 -11.09 -6.25 15.25
CA THR A 370 -10.94 -5.99 13.82
C THR A 370 -12.25 -5.90 13.05
N GLU A 371 -13.38 -6.31 13.64
CA GLU A 371 -14.71 -6.39 13.01
C GLU A 371 -14.71 -7.35 11.81
N THR A 372 -14.19 -8.55 12.08
CA THR A 372 -13.91 -9.58 11.10
C THR A 372 -14.58 -10.89 11.49
N VAL A 373 -15.33 -11.49 10.56
CA VAL A 373 -15.74 -12.90 10.66
C VAL A 373 -14.61 -13.76 10.10
N HIS A 374 -14.17 -14.76 10.88
CA HIS A 374 -13.23 -15.77 10.44
C HIS A 374 -13.94 -17.13 10.35
N VAL A 375 -14.15 -17.62 9.12
CA VAL A 375 -14.60 -18.99 8.87
C VAL A 375 -13.36 -19.88 8.87
N THR A 376 -13.36 -20.91 9.73
CA THR A 376 -12.24 -21.85 9.84
C THR A 376 -12.09 -22.66 8.55
N ALA A 377 -10.92 -23.29 8.37
CA ALA A 377 -10.61 -24.19 7.26
C ALA A 377 -11.79 -25.08 6.82
N VAL A 378 -12.15 -25.00 5.55
CA VAL A 378 -13.15 -25.85 4.91
C VAL A 378 -12.53 -26.55 3.71
N ASP A 379 -12.55 -27.88 3.70
CA ASP A 379 -12.08 -28.67 2.56
C ASP A 379 -13.17 -28.75 1.49
N VAL A 380 -12.80 -28.37 0.26
CA VAL A 380 -13.74 -28.26 -0.86
C VAL A 380 -13.18 -29.02 -2.06
N PRO A 381 -13.90 -30.05 -2.55
CA PRO A 381 -13.55 -30.71 -3.80
C PRO A 381 -13.59 -29.73 -4.97
N ILE A 382 -12.70 -29.90 -5.94
CA ILE A 382 -12.49 -28.98 -7.05
C ILE A 382 -13.74 -28.70 -7.91
N HIS A 383 -14.67 -29.65 -7.98
CA HIS A 383 -15.94 -29.52 -8.73
C HIS A 383 -17.09 -28.90 -7.92
N ALA A 384 -16.90 -28.69 -6.61
CA ALA A 384 -17.93 -28.13 -5.74
C ALA A 384 -17.81 -26.60 -5.71
N ALA A 385 -18.95 -25.92 -5.77
CA ALA A 385 -19.03 -24.48 -5.53
C ALA A 385 -19.27 -24.20 -4.03
N ILE A 386 -18.67 -23.12 -3.53
CA ILE A 386 -18.92 -22.58 -2.19
C ILE A 386 -19.94 -21.45 -2.29
N CYS A 387 -20.89 -21.39 -1.37
CA CYS A 387 -21.71 -20.21 -1.12
C CYS A 387 -21.71 -19.90 0.38
N LEU A 388 -21.12 -18.77 0.75
CA LEU A 388 -21.07 -18.25 2.12
C LEU A 388 -22.02 -17.06 2.22
N THR A 389 -23.01 -17.14 3.09
CA THR A 389 -24.00 -16.08 3.32
C THR A 389 -23.88 -15.56 4.75
N LEU A 390 -23.79 -14.23 4.90
CA LEU A 390 -23.84 -13.54 6.20
C LEU A 390 -25.05 -12.62 6.19
N SER A 391 -25.80 -12.59 7.29
CA SER A 391 -26.96 -11.71 7.43
C SER A 391 -27.13 -11.19 8.85
N THR A 392 -27.75 -10.02 8.98
CA THR A 392 -28.07 -9.41 10.27
C THR A 392 -29.51 -8.91 10.33
N ASN A 393 -30.06 -8.93 11.54
CA ASN A 393 -31.33 -8.31 11.90
C ASN A 393 -31.17 -6.80 12.22
N ARG A 394 -29.92 -6.30 12.26
CA ARG A 394 -29.62 -4.87 12.41
C ARG A 394 -30.00 -4.11 11.13
N ALA A 395 -29.95 -2.77 11.20
CA ALA A 395 -30.23 -1.91 10.06
C ALA A 395 -29.23 -2.10 8.90
N THR A 396 -28.01 -2.52 9.20
CA THR A 396 -26.96 -2.78 8.22
C THR A 396 -25.98 -3.83 8.74
N LEU A 397 -25.47 -4.66 7.84
CA LEU A 397 -24.36 -5.59 8.07
C LEU A 397 -23.02 -4.85 8.07
N LEU A 398 -22.93 -3.70 7.39
CA LEU A 398 -21.70 -2.93 7.26
C LEU A 398 -21.31 -2.31 8.60
N SER A 399 -20.09 -2.52 9.05
CA SER A 399 -19.53 -1.73 10.14
C SER A 399 -18.82 -0.48 9.62
N ARG A 400 -19.19 0.66 10.20
CA ARG A 400 -18.51 1.96 10.06
C ARG A 400 -18.12 2.51 11.43
N ARG A 401 -17.68 1.63 12.33
CA ARG A 401 -17.28 2.03 13.69
C ARG A 401 -16.16 3.07 13.60
N ASP A 402 -16.37 4.19 14.28
CA ASP A 402 -15.38 5.25 14.43
C ASP A 402 -14.34 4.84 15.48
N ARG A 403 -13.11 4.58 15.03
CA ARG A 403 -11.98 4.15 15.87
C ARG A 403 -11.06 5.29 16.30
N THR A 404 -11.47 6.55 16.13
CA THR A 404 -10.63 7.72 16.47
C THR A 404 -10.11 7.68 17.90
N THR A 405 -10.91 7.17 18.84
CA THR A 405 -10.55 7.12 20.26
C THR A 405 -9.46 6.08 20.53
N GLU A 406 -9.59 4.92 19.91
CA GLU A 406 -8.63 3.82 19.93
C GLU A 406 -7.30 4.27 19.29
N THR A 407 -7.37 5.00 18.18
CA THR A 407 -6.20 5.59 17.52
C THR A 407 -5.52 6.62 18.41
N VAL A 408 -6.27 7.51 19.09
CA VAL A 408 -5.71 8.45 20.08
C VAL A 408 -5.04 7.71 21.24
N SER A 409 -5.65 6.65 21.75
CA SER A 409 -5.03 5.80 22.77
C SER A 409 -3.70 5.22 22.29
N ALA A 410 -3.66 4.65 21.08
CA ALA A 410 -2.42 4.10 20.50
C ALA A 410 -1.32 5.17 20.36
N LEU A 411 -1.66 6.38 19.92
CA LEU A 411 -0.74 7.52 19.87
C LEU A 411 -0.15 7.83 21.26
N LEU A 412 -1.00 7.99 22.28
CA LEU A 412 -0.56 8.33 23.64
C LEU A 412 0.34 7.24 24.25
N HIS A 413 0.09 5.97 23.93
CA HIS A 413 0.98 4.87 24.34
C HIS A 413 2.38 5.03 23.74
N ALA A 414 2.46 5.35 22.44
CA ALA A 414 3.73 5.50 21.73
C ALA A 414 4.53 6.75 22.14
N PHE A 415 3.85 7.87 22.41
CA PHE A 415 4.52 9.16 22.64
C PHE A 415 5.58 9.12 23.75
N LYS A 416 6.69 9.81 23.54
CA LYS A 416 7.64 10.15 24.60
C LYS A 416 7.10 11.36 25.37
N LEU A 417 6.24 11.10 26.34
CA LEU A 417 5.52 12.12 27.12
C LEU A 417 5.46 11.72 28.60
N ASP A 418 5.44 12.73 29.49
CA ASP A 418 5.25 12.55 30.93
C ASP A 418 4.00 11.72 31.23
N SER A 419 4.10 10.81 32.22
CA SER A 419 3.06 9.82 32.51
C SER A 419 1.77 10.45 33.04
N MET A 420 1.87 11.52 33.83
CA MET A 420 0.69 12.24 34.32
C MET A 420 -0.04 12.94 33.18
N THR A 421 0.71 13.58 32.28
CA THR A 421 0.14 14.21 31.09
C THR A 421 -0.56 13.18 30.19
N LYS A 422 0.10 12.03 29.94
CA LYS A 422 -0.51 10.91 29.21
C LYS A 422 -1.80 10.44 29.86
N MET A 423 -1.80 10.19 31.17
CA MET A 423 -2.96 9.70 31.90
C MET A 423 -4.14 10.67 31.81
N ILE A 424 -3.88 11.98 31.97
CA ILE A 424 -4.92 13.00 31.86
C ILE A 424 -5.51 13.03 30.44
N LEU A 425 -4.67 13.02 29.40
CA LEU A 425 -5.14 13.01 28.01
C LEU A 425 -5.89 11.72 27.67
N PHE A 426 -5.43 10.58 28.17
CA PHE A 426 -6.06 9.28 27.96
C PHE A 426 -7.47 9.23 28.57
N VAL A 427 -7.62 9.66 29.83
CA VAL A 427 -8.95 9.73 30.49
C VAL A 427 -9.88 10.72 29.79
N ARG A 428 -9.33 11.79 29.21
CA ARG A 428 -10.10 12.84 28.51
C ARG A 428 -10.16 12.65 27.00
N GLN A 429 -9.80 11.49 26.43
CA GLN A 429 -9.72 11.28 24.98
C GLN A 429 -11.05 11.55 24.24
N THR A 430 -12.19 11.22 24.84
CA THR A 430 -13.52 11.53 24.27
C THR A 430 -13.81 13.02 24.24
N GLU A 431 -13.34 13.76 25.25
CA GLU A 431 -13.43 15.22 25.29
C GLU A 431 -12.50 15.83 24.24
N LEU A 432 -11.26 15.32 24.13
CA LEU A 432 -10.28 15.75 23.14
C LEU A 432 -10.84 15.66 21.72
N ARG A 433 -11.54 14.57 21.40
CA ARG A 433 -12.21 14.40 20.10
C ARG A 433 -13.26 15.47 19.84
N LYS A 434 -14.06 15.83 20.85
CA LYS A 434 -15.16 16.82 20.72
C LYS A 434 -14.67 18.26 20.78
N ASN A 435 -13.60 18.52 21.53
CA ASN A 435 -13.04 19.84 21.76
C ASN A 435 -11.50 19.79 21.67
N PRO A 436 -10.93 19.69 20.47
CA PRO A 436 -9.48 19.68 20.30
C PRO A 436 -8.77 20.94 20.82
N ALA A 437 -9.50 22.06 21.02
CA ALA A 437 -8.98 23.28 21.63
C ALA A 437 -8.43 23.07 23.05
N MET A 438 -8.85 22.02 23.74
CA MET A 438 -8.35 21.69 25.06
C MET A 438 -6.85 21.41 25.11
N LEU A 439 -6.22 21.04 23.98
CA LEU A 439 -4.78 20.82 23.91
C LEU A 439 -3.95 22.06 24.29
N ASN A 440 -4.53 23.26 24.25
CA ASN A 440 -3.87 24.49 24.70
C ASN A 440 -3.44 24.46 26.16
N GLN A 441 -4.18 23.73 27.00
CA GLN A 441 -3.83 23.56 28.42
C GLN A 441 -2.53 22.76 28.59
N TYR A 442 -2.08 22.09 27.54
CA TYR A 442 -0.94 21.17 27.53
C TYR A 442 0.19 21.64 26.60
N GLU A 443 0.18 22.90 26.16
CA GLU A 443 1.20 23.45 25.24
C GLU A 443 2.63 23.37 25.82
N LEU A 444 2.77 23.46 27.15
CA LEU A 444 4.07 23.30 27.82
C LEU A 444 4.52 21.83 27.93
N ALA A 445 3.60 20.88 27.76
CA ALA A 445 3.86 19.45 27.94
C ALA A 445 4.00 18.70 26.60
N LEU A 446 3.23 19.08 25.59
CA LEU A 446 3.24 18.45 24.27
C LEU A 446 4.22 19.14 23.33
N THR A 447 4.99 18.34 22.59
CA THR A 447 5.75 18.87 21.46
C THR A 447 4.81 19.17 20.29
N THR A 448 5.29 19.96 19.32
CA THR A 448 4.50 20.28 18.12
C THR A 448 4.11 19.03 17.33
N SER A 449 4.98 18.02 17.24
CA SER A 449 4.69 16.76 16.53
C SER A 449 3.62 15.92 17.26
N GLN A 450 3.68 15.86 18.60
CA GLN A 450 2.67 15.17 19.42
C GLN A 450 1.30 15.85 19.34
N ALA A 451 1.25 17.17 19.51
CA ALA A 451 0.02 17.94 19.38
C ALA A 451 -0.57 17.80 17.96
N ARG A 452 0.28 17.90 16.94
CA ARG A 452 -0.11 17.69 15.54
C ARG A 452 -0.73 16.33 15.31
N ALA A 453 -0.13 15.25 15.79
CA ALA A 453 -0.65 13.89 15.58
C ALA A 453 -2.07 13.73 16.17
N LEU A 454 -2.29 14.23 17.38
CA LEU A 454 -3.63 14.25 18.00
C LEU A 454 -4.62 15.08 17.19
N LEU A 455 -4.21 16.25 16.70
CA LEU A 455 -5.06 17.17 15.94
C LEU A 455 -5.41 16.62 14.55
N GLU A 456 -4.44 16.06 13.82
CA GLU A 456 -4.67 15.49 12.49
C GLU A 456 -5.61 14.27 12.54
N VAL A 457 -5.48 13.41 13.56
CA VAL A 457 -6.37 12.26 13.76
C VAL A 457 -7.77 12.71 14.17
N THR A 458 -7.90 13.60 15.16
CA THR A 458 -9.23 14.00 15.67
C THR A 458 -9.99 14.92 14.73
N GLN A 459 -9.30 15.77 13.97
CA GLN A 459 -9.93 16.76 13.09
C GLN A 459 -9.95 16.32 11.61
N GLN A 460 -9.19 15.28 11.25
CA GLN A 460 -9.05 14.82 9.85
C GLN A 460 -8.72 15.97 8.89
N ALA A 461 -7.80 16.83 9.31
CA ALA A 461 -7.38 18.03 8.61
C ALA A 461 -5.90 18.30 8.85
N GLY A 462 -5.21 18.92 7.89
CA GLY A 462 -3.82 19.29 8.08
C GLY A 462 -3.10 19.78 6.84
N ILE A 463 -1.77 19.87 6.98
CA ILE A 463 -0.84 20.27 5.93
C ILE A 463 0.33 19.28 5.87
N HIS A 464 0.76 18.92 4.68
CA HIS A 464 1.88 18.02 4.45
C HIS A 464 2.79 18.54 3.34
N HIS A 465 4.09 18.55 3.62
CA HIS A 465 5.12 18.89 2.65
C HIS A 465 5.76 17.60 2.12
N ILE A 466 5.79 17.49 0.79
CA ILE A 466 6.46 16.43 0.06
C ILE A 466 7.64 17.09 -0.68
N PRO A 467 8.88 16.89 -0.18
CA PRO A 467 10.07 17.44 -0.82
C PRO A 467 10.48 16.58 -2.04
N HIS A 468 11.31 17.17 -2.90
CA HIS A 468 11.94 16.54 -4.05
C HIS A 468 11.00 15.82 -5.04
N THR A 469 9.83 16.39 -5.27
CA THR A 469 8.92 15.89 -6.33
C THR A 469 9.41 16.34 -7.72
N ARG A 470 8.72 15.91 -8.79
CA ARG A 470 8.91 16.47 -10.15
C ARG A 470 8.88 18.01 -10.17
N HIS A 471 8.19 18.63 -9.21
CA HIS A 471 8.03 20.08 -9.08
C HIS A 471 8.91 20.72 -7.99
N ARG A 472 9.96 20.03 -7.51
CA ARG A 472 10.78 20.36 -6.33
C ARG A 472 10.03 20.23 -5.01
N ASP A 473 9.03 21.07 -4.75
CA ASP A 473 8.26 21.05 -3.51
C ASP A 473 6.76 20.91 -3.80
N LEU A 474 6.04 20.24 -2.91
CA LEU A 474 4.59 20.10 -2.97
C LEU A 474 4.00 20.21 -1.56
N LEU A 475 2.99 21.07 -1.40
CA LEU A 475 2.19 21.16 -0.19
C LEU A 475 0.80 20.61 -0.45
N LEU A 476 0.37 19.67 0.39
CA LEU A 476 -0.98 19.15 0.43
C LEU A 476 -1.70 19.74 1.63
N LEU A 477 -2.90 20.24 1.40
CA LEU A 477 -3.80 20.78 2.40
C LEU A 477 -5.10 19.99 2.35
N TRP A 478 -5.65 19.61 3.50
CA TRP A 478 -6.92 18.88 3.54
C TRP A 478 -7.75 19.19 4.78
N ASN A 479 -9.06 18.99 4.66
CA ASN A 479 -10.06 19.19 5.71
C ASN A 479 -11.31 18.35 5.38
N ASN A 480 -11.29 17.07 5.73
CA ASN A 480 -12.32 16.11 5.30
C ASN A 480 -13.73 16.52 5.78
N GLN A 481 -13.80 17.14 6.95
CA GLN A 481 -15.04 17.52 7.63
C GLN A 481 -15.47 18.98 7.36
N GLY A 482 -14.67 19.79 6.63
CA GLY A 482 -14.98 21.19 6.36
C GLY A 482 -15.01 22.08 7.61
N LEU A 483 -14.19 21.75 8.61
CA LEU A 483 -14.11 22.46 9.89
C LEU A 483 -13.69 23.91 9.68
N GLN A 484 -14.55 24.84 10.08
CA GLN A 484 -14.30 26.28 10.00
C GLN A 484 -13.19 26.74 10.98
N SER A 485 -12.92 25.95 12.01
CA SER A 485 -11.92 26.23 13.03
C SER A 485 -10.49 25.92 12.59
N VAL A 486 -10.29 25.21 11.47
CA VAL A 486 -8.97 24.92 10.91
C VAL A 486 -8.70 25.91 9.79
N GLN A 487 -7.63 26.68 9.93
CA GLN A 487 -7.24 27.73 9.00
C GLN A 487 -5.90 27.38 8.37
N TYR A 488 -5.60 27.97 7.22
CA TYR A 488 -4.27 27.93 6.62
C TYR A 488 -3.80 29.33 6.25
N ARG A 489 -2.47 29.48 6.17
CA ARG A 489 -1.79 30.64 5.61
C ARG A 489 -0.69 30.12 4.70
N PHE A 490 -0.59 30.69 3.51
CA PHE A 490 0.46 30.39 2.56
C PHE A 490 1.07 31.70 2.05
N ALA A 491 2.39 31.76 2.04
CA ALA A 491 3.14 32.89 1.55
C ALA A 491 4.27 32.40 0.63
N GLN A 492 4.51 33.11 -0.46
CA GLN A 492 5.66 32.87 -1.34
C GLN A 492 6.20 34.18 -1.90
N SER A 493 7.47 34.17 -2.31
CA SER A 493 8.05 35.28 -3.05
C SER A 493 8.31 34.91 -4.50
N ASP A 494 7.95 35.82 -5.40
CA ASP A 494 8.30 35.74 -6.81
C ASP A 494 9.62 36.47 -7.05
N GLU A 495 10.68 35.70 -7.31
CA GLU A 495 12.03 36.21 -7.57
C GLU A 495 12.24 36.63 -9.04
N HIS A 496 11.26 36.37 -9.92
CA HIS A 496 11.33 36.67 -11.35
C HIS A 496 10.67 38.01 -11.73
N THR A 497 9.98 38.66 -10.80
CA THR A 497 9.37 39.98 -11.01
C THR A 497 10.19 41.12 -10.41
N TRP A 498 10.26 42.24 -11.14
CA TRP A 498 10.79 43.52 -10.65
C TRP A 498 9.70 44.42 -10.06
N ASP A 499 8.42 44.03 -10.18
CA ASP A 499 7.32 44.75 -9.54
C ASP A 499 7.29 44.43 -8.04
N LEU A 500 7.66 45.42 -7.22
CA LEU A 500 7.70 45.29 -5.76
C LEU A 500 6.34 44.93 -5.15
N ALA A 501 5.22 45.32 -5.80
CA ALA A 501 3.89 45.00 -5.32
C ALA A 501 3.50 43.53 -5.58
N GLN A 502 4.12 42.89 -6.57
CA GLN A 502 3.86 41.48 -6.92
C GLN A 502 4.91 40.51 -6.36
N ARG A 503 5.99 41.05 -5.78
CA ARG A 503 7.11 40.26 -5.26
C ARG A 503 6.73 39.29 -4.14
N TYR A 504 5.72 39.61 -3.33
CA TYR A 504 5.24 38.76 -2.24
C TYR A 504 3.77 38.46 -2.42
N HIS A 505 3.43 37.17 -2.48
CA HIS A 505 2.06 36.70 -2.51
C HIS A 505 1.71 36.05 -1.18
N GLN A 506 0.55 36.39 -0.63
CA GLN A 506 -0.01 35.77 0.56
C GLN A 506 -1.46 35.41 0.33
N GLU A 507 -1.85 34.23 0.78
CA GLU A 507 -3.24 33.77 0.83
C GLU A 507 -3.51 33.04 2.14
N GLY A 508 -4.78 32.91 2.50
CA GLY A 508 -5.18 32.17 3.68
C GLY A 508 -6.69 32.16 3.84
N GLY A 509 -7.15 31.42 4.85
CA GLY A 509 -8.57 31.27 5.15
C GLY A 509 -8.85 29.89 5.72
N VAL A 510 -10.11 29.46 5.63
CA VAL A 510 -10.53 28.12 6.08
C VAL A 510 -9.77 27.07 5.28
N MET A 511 -9.25 26.05 5.96
CA MET A 511 -8.55 24.92 5.35
C MET A 511 -9.46 24.25 4.29
N PRO A 512 -9.03 24.14 3.02
CA PRO A 512 -9.84 23.56 1.96
C PRO A 512 -10.03 22.06 2.18
N ARG A 513 -11.09 21.46 1.60
CA ARG A 513 -11.29 20.00 1.66
C ARG A 513 -10.09 19.25 1.10
N PHE A 514 -9.60 19.70 -0.04
CA PHE A 514 -8.33 19.31 -0.64
C PHE A 514 -7.76 20.50 -1.41
N ARG A 515 -6.44 20.70 -1.34
CA ARG A 515 -5.70 21.60 -2.23
C ARG A 515 -4.25 21.15 -2.33
N ALA A 516 -3.73 21.09 -3.54
CA ALA A 516 -2.30 20.97 -3.81
C ALA A 516 -1.71 22.34 -4.16
N ILE A 517 -0.58 22.69 -3.56
CA ILE A 517 0.17 23.90 -3.88
C ILE A 517 1.58 23.50 -4.29
N VAL A 518 1.97 23.89 -5.50
CA VAL A 518 3.35 23.80 -5.99
C VAL A 518 4.00 25.17 -5.79
N PRO A 519 4.75 25.38 -4.69
CA PRO A 519 5.31 26.67 -4.37
C PRO A 519 6.48 27.03 -5.30
N GLN A 520 6.76 28.33 -5.42
CA GLN A 520 8.01 28.83 -6.01
C GLN A 520 9.21 28.61 -5.07
N LYS A 521 10.40 29.16 -5.37
CA LYS A 521 11.63 28.86 -4.62
C LYS A 521 11.57 29.19 -3.12
N ARG A 522 11.02 30.35 -2.75
CA ARG A 522 10.97 30.80 -1.36
C ARG A 522 9.55 30.93 -0.88
N TRP A 523 9.19 30.12 0.11
CA TRP A 523 7.80 29.95 0.52
C TRP A 523 7.68 29.54 1.99
N ARG A 524 6.48 29.76 2.56
CA ARG A 524 6.07 29.29 3.88
C ARG A 524 4.60 28.92 3.85
N GLY A 525 4.27 27.70 4.26
CA GLY A 525 2.90 27.21 4.43
C GLY A 525 2.65 26.85 5.88
N THR A 526 1.50 27.25 6.42
CA THR A 526 1.13 27.01 7.81
C THR A 526 -0.33 26.57 7.91
N ALA A 527 -0.60 25.47 8.61
CA ALA A 527 -1.91 25.14 9.14
C ALA A 527 -2.02 25.66 10.58
N VAL A 528 -3.15 26.28 10.90
CA VAL A 528 -3.49 26.72 12.26
C VAL A 528 -4.76 25.99 12.68
N TYR A 529 -4.63 25.15 13.70
CA TYR A 529 -5.75 24.35 14.21
C TYR A 529 -6.64 25.17 15.16
N ALA A 530 -7.80 24.62 15.50
CA ALA A 530 -8.77 25.25 16.40
C ALA A 530 -8.19 25.72 17.75
N ASN A 531 -7.15 25.02 18.22
CA ASN A 531 -6.47 25.32 19.47
C ASN A 531 -5.40 26.43 19.28
N GLY A 532 -5.00 26.74 18.05
CA GLY A 532 -3.94 27.71 17.76
C GLY A 532 -2.57 27.07 17.56
N THR A 533 -2.44 25.74 17.73
CA THR A 533 -1.25 25.01 17.28
C THR A 533 -1.05 25.29 15.79
N ALA A 534 0.17 25.71 15.45
CA ALA A 534 0.55 26.04 14.09
C ALA A 534 1.59 25.02 13.60
N VAL A 535 1.28 24.32 12.51
CA VAL A 535 2.22 23.43 11.82
C VAL A 535 2.69 24.15 10.57
N SER A 536 3.99 24.43 10.47
CA SER A 536 4.56 25.19 9.36
C SER A 536 5.64 24.41 8.61
N TYR A 537 5.68 24.59 7.31
CA TYR A 537 6.79 24.22 6.44
C TYR A 537 7.28 25.46 5.70
N GLN A 538 8.54 25.43 5.28
CA GLN A 538 9.14 26.50 4.48
C GLN A 538 10.24 25.92 3.60
N SER A 539 10.56 26.62 2.52
CA SER A 539 11.77 26.36 1.73
C SER A 539 13.01 26.48 2.61
N GLU A 540 14.01 25.63 2.38
CA GLU A 540 15.34 25.75 2.98
C GLU A 540 16.05 27.08 2.67
#